data_AF-A0A7C6YV08-F1
#
_entry.id   AF-A0A7C6YV08-F1
#
_cell.length_a   1.000
_cell.length_b   1.000
_cell.length_c   1.000
_cell.angle_alpha   90.00
_cell.angle_beta   90.00
_cell.angle_gamma   90.00
#
_symmetry.space_group_name_H-M   'P 1'
#
loop_
_entity.id
_entity.type
_entity.pdbx_description
1 polymer ?
#
loop_
_entity_poly.entity_id
_entity_poly.type
_entity_poly.pdbx_seq_one_letter_code
_entity_poly.pdbx_strand_id
1 'polypeptide(L)'
;MKGILNAIDGFISLYPAVTLDWGFTERMKGPFKVDALHYLINSGQGKKGEAESAGFLFQQPMHLNGIGSVWLGGPKDVEINPAGIVATAFGEPKEVIRRQRSEFRRKPIAKIINSPDDPSHLAPSGLNPQPWYWEKTDDRLLLPKRLLKLPISLFYKLTEVDLGIALCHYALAYSHFYNPFIFKRHGAKSSNKGFQLFGR
;
A
#
# COMPACT_ATOMS: atom_id res chain seq x y z
N MET A 1 -3.61 18.24 12.90
CA MET A 1 -4.55 17.46 12.08
C MET A 1 -4.98 18.17 10.79
N LYS A 2 -5.48 19.42 10.81
CA LYS A 2 -5.89 20.15 9.57
C LYS A 2 -4.84 20.18 8.44
N GLY A 3 -3.55 20.24 8.76
CA GLY A 3 -2.48 20.20 7.76
C GLY A 3 -2.34 18.86 7.02
N ILE A 4 -2.62 17.72 7.67
CA ILE A 4 -2.62 16.40 7.01
C ILE A 4 -3.87 16.25 6.14
N LEU A 5 -5.03 16.77 6.60
CA LEU A 5 -6.28 16.75 5.83
C LEU A 5 -6.10 17.45 4.47
N ASN A 6 -5.62 18.70 4.52
CA ASN A 6 -5.42 19.51 3.31
C ASN A 6 -4.32 18.94 2.39
N ALA A 7 -3.39 18.15 2.93
CA ALA A 7 -2.34 17.53 2.13
C ALA A 7 -2.86 16.33 1.33
N ILE A 8 -3.83 15.58 1.86
CA ILE A 8 -4.40 14.40 1.18
C ILE A 8 -5.08 14.79 -0.14
N ASP A 9 -5.79 15.91 -0.17
CA ASP A 9 -6.43 16.43 -1.38
C ASP A 9 -5.41 16.80 -2.48
N GLY A 10 -4.17 17.09 -2.11
CA GLY A 10 -3.07 17.38 -3.03
C GLY A 10 -2.24 16.16 -3.45
N PHE A 11 -2.53 14.98 -2.91
CA PHE A 11 -1.79 13.77 -3.23
C PHE A 11 -2.19 13.16 -4.57
N ILE A 12 -1.26 12.41 -5.15
CA ILE A 12 -1.45 11.76 -6.44
C ILE A 12 -2.50 10.66 -6.28
N SER A 13 -3.53 10.67 -7.10
CA SER A 13 -4.50 9.57 -7.18
C SER A 13 -4.00 8.50 -8.14
N LEU A 14 -4.11 7.22 -7.77
CA LEU A 14 -3.77 6.11 -8.67
C LEU A 14 -4.71 6.07 -9.88
N TYR A 15 -6.01 6.23 -9.63
CA TYR A 15 -7.04 6.39 -10.65
C TYR A 15 -7.88 7.63 -10.33
N PRO A 16 -7.87 8.67 -11.18
CA PRO A 16 -8.66 9.89 -10.93
C PRO A 16 -10.17 9.66 -10.80
N ALA A 17 -10.69 8.56 -11.37
CA ALA A 17 -12.11 8.21 -11.33
C ALA A 17 -12.52 7.40 -10.09
N VAL A 18 -11.57 6.98 -9.24
CA VAL A 18 -11.86 6.24 -8.00
C VAL A 18 -11.90 7.22 -6.84
N THR A 19 -13.05 7.32 -6.19
CA THR A 19 -13.25 8.12 -4.99
C THR A 19 -13.20 7.22 -3.76
N LEU A 20 -12.54 7.70 -2.70
CA LEU A 20 -12.45 7.03 -1.41
C LEU A 20 -12.92 8.00 -0.33
N ASP A 21 -13.68 7.47 0.63
CA ASP A 21 -14.02 8.18 1.84
C ASP A 21 -12.94 7.89 2.90
N TRP A 22 -12.69 8.84 3.78
CA TRP A 22 -11.72 8.64 4.85
C TRP A 22 -11.98 9.59 6.02
N GLY A 23 -11.49 9.21 7.20
CA GLY A 23 -11.68 9.98 8.42
C GLY A 23 -10.71 9.58 9.52
N PHE A 24 -10.56 10.46 10.52
CA PHE A 24 -9.80 10.17 11.72
C PHE A 24 -10.69 9.60 12.81
N THR A 25 -10.14 8.68 13.57
CA THR A 25 -10.73 8.19 14.82
C THR A 25 -9.65 8.04 15.88
N GLU A 26 -10.07 8.01 17.13
CA GLU A 26 -9.21 7.72 18.29
C GLU A 26 -9.56 6.35 18.90
N ARG A 27 -10.65 5.73 18.44
CA ARG A 27 -11.21 4.51 19.01
C ARG A 27 -11.30 3.41 17.97
N MET A 28 -10.37 2.46 18.07
CA MET A 28 -10.36 1.23 17.27
C MET A 28 -10.49 0.00 18.17
N LYS A 29 -11.17 -1.04 17.67
CA LYS A 29 -11.24 -2.38 18.30
C LYS A 29 -10.89 -3.48 17.29
N GLY A 30 -10.32 -4.59 17.77
CA GLY A 30 -10.06 -5.77 16.93
C GLY A 30 -8.63 -6.30 17.06
N PRO A 31 -8.32 -7.38 16.32
CA PRO A 31 -7.02 -8.04 16.40
C PRO A 31 -5.91 -7.14 15.83
N PHE A 32 -4.70 -7.26 16.37
CA PHE A 32 -3.52 -6.49 15.94
C PHE A 32 -3.64 -4.97 16.09
N LYS A 33 -4.57 -4.49 16.93
CA LYS A 33 -4.66 -3.06 17.29
C LYS A 33 -3.35 -2.64 17.96
N VAL A 34 -2.80 -1.52 17.50
CA VAL A 34 -1.67 -0.83 18.15
C VAL A 34 -2.24 0.41 18.81
N ASP A 35 -1.85 0.69 20.05
CA ASP A 35 -2.22 1.94 20.72
C ASP A 35 -1.53 3.12 20.03
N ALA A 36 -2.33 3.99 19.42
CA ALA A 36 -1.90 5.22 18.78
C ALA A 36 -2.86 6.35 19.13
N LEU A 37 -2.35 7.58 19.07
CA LEU A 37 -3.13 8.79 19.34
C LEU A 37 -4.24 8.97 18.30
N HIS A 38 -3.94 8.65 17.04
CA HIS A 38 -4.88 8.80 15.93
C HIS A 38 -4.79 7.62 14.97
N TYR A 39 -5.94 7.29 14.37
CA TYR A 39 -6.06 6.34 13.28
C TYR A 39 -6.72 7.02 12.08
N LEU A 40 -6.16 6.82 10.90
CA LEU A 40 -6.76 7.18 9.62
C LEU A 40 -7.47 5.95 9.06
N ILE A 41 -8.78 6.02 8.91
CA ILE A 41 -9.57 4.97 8.26
C ILE A 41 -9.91 5.44 6.87
N ASN A 42 -9.77 4.55 5.90
CA ASN A 42 -10.31 4.75 4.56
C ASN A 42 -11.36 3.68 4.24
N SER A 43 -12.36 4.08 3.48
CA SER A 43 -13.49 3.27 3.06
C SER A 43 -13.82 3.53 1.60
N GLY A 44 -14.56 2.60 1.01
CA GLY A 44 -15.04 2.68 -0.35
C GLY A 44 -16.34 1.90 -0.49
N GLN A 45 -16.87 1.85 -1.71
CA GLN A 45 -18.15 1.21 -2.02
C GLN A 45 -17.99 -0.27 -2.41
N GLY A 46 -16.78 -0.84 -2.27
CA GLY A 46 -16.44 -2.20 -2.68
C GLY A 46 -16.18 -2.32 -4.19
N LYS A 47 -15.93 -1.21 -4.89
CA LYS A 47 -15.70 -1.20 -6.33
C LYS A 47 -14.26 -1.63 -6.66
N LYS A 48 -14.10 -2.20 -7.85
CA LYS A 48 -12.78 -2.53 -8.40
C LYS A 48 -11.95 -1.25 -8.51
N GLY A 49 -10.72 -1.28 -8.01
CA GLY A 49 -9.83 -0.13 -8.00
C GLY A 49 -9.62 0.48 -6.62
N GLU A 50 -10.60 0.35 -5.72
CA GLU A 50 -10.59 1.06 -4.44
C GLU A 50 -9.48 0.57 -3.50
N ALA A 51 -9.26 -0.75 -3.41
CA ALA A 51 -8.29 -1.32 -2.48
C ALA A 51 -6.84 -0.89 -2.80
N GLU A 52 -6.40 -1.01 -4.06
CA GLU A 52 -5.08 -0.53 -4.44
C GLU A 52 -4.99 1.01 -4.46
N SER A 53 -6.10 1.72 -4.71
CA SER A 53 -6.11 3.18 -4.60
C SER A 53 -5.92 3.61 -3.15
N ALA A 54 -6.51 2.91 -2.19
CA ALA A 54 -6.34 3.17 -0.77
C ALA A 54 -4.88 2.95 -0.34
N GLY A 55 -4.29 1.82 -0.75
CA GLY A 55 -2.87 1.55 -0.51
C GLY A 55 -1.96 2.63 -1.13
N PHE A 56 -2.27 3.07 -2.35
CA PHE A 56 -1.47 4.06 -3.06
C PHE A 56 -1.55 5.46 -2.43
N LEU A 57 -2.77 5.95 -2.22
CA LEU A 57 -3.04 7.30 -1.73
C LEU A 57 -2.54 7.47 -0.30
N PHE A 58 -2.92 6.54 0.59
CA PHE A 58 -2.63 6.68 2.02
C PHE A 58 -1.21 6.24 2.41
N GLN A 59 -0.42 5.67 1.50
CA GLN A 59 1.03 5.50 1.68
C GLN A 59 1.81 6.83 1.50
N GLN A 60 1.30 7.80 0.72
CA GLN A 60 1.98 9.09 0.52
C GLN A 60 2.21 9.89 1.81
N PRO A 61 1.23 10.07 2.73
CA PRO A 61 1.47 10.77 3.98
C PRO A 61 2.46 10.04 4.90
N MET A 62 2.65 8.74 4.74
CA MET A 62 3.62 7.96 5.54
C MET A 62 5.08 8.21 5.12
N HIS A 63 5.30 8.89 3.99
CA HIS A 63 6.62 9.38 3.59
C HIS A 63 6.95 10.74 4.22
N LEU A 64 6.03 11.36 4.96
CA LEU A 64 6.29 12.60 5.69
C LEU A 64 7.25 12.34 6.84
N ASN A 65 8.35 13.07 6.87
CA ASN A 65 9.42 12.89 7.85
C ASN A 65 8.92 13.06 9.30
N GLY A 66 9.25 12.10 10.17
CA GLY A 66 9.12 12.24 11.63
C GLY A 66 7.87 11.62 12.27
N ILE A 67 6.95 11.05 11.50
CA ILE A 67 5.74 10.41 12.03
C ILE A 67 5.86 8.88 11.90
N GLY A 68 5.70 8.17 13.02
CA GLY A 68 5.59 6.71 13.01
C GLY A 68 4.23 6.27 12.49
N SER A 69 4.17 5.22 11.66
CA SER A 69 2.92 4.70 11.12
C SER A 69 2.89 3.18 10.99
N VAL A 70 1.70 2.59 11.09
CA VAL A 70 1.46 1.15 10.91
C VAL A 70 0.13 0.89 10.23
N TRP A 71 0.14 0.06 9.19
CA TRP A 71 -1.06 -0.42 8.50
C TRP A 71 -1.78 -1.48 9.35
N LEU A 72 -3.11 -1.34 9.47
CA LEU A 72 -3.98 -2.15 10.32
C LEU A 72 -5.13 -2.72 9.50
N GLY A 73 -5.10 -4.04 9.24
CA GLY A 73 -6.09 -4.75 8.42
C GLY A 73 -7.24 -5.42 9.15
N GLY A 74 -7.13 -5.55 10.48
CA GLY A 74 -8.12 -6.21 11.34
C GLY A 74 -8.95 -5.24 12.19
N PRO A 75 -8.33 -4.20 12.81
CA PRO A 75 -9.04 -3.25 13.62
C PRO A 75 -10.12 -2.50 12.83
N LYS A 76 -11.26 -2.27 13.49
CA LYS A 76 -12.39 -1.49 12.98
C LYS A 76 -12.67 -0.34 13.92
N ASP A 77 -13.25 0.73 13.38
CA ASP A 77 -13.80 1.80 14.19
C ASP A 77 -14.87 1.24 15.14
N VAL A 78 -14.95 1.80 16.35
CA VAL A 78 -15.97 1.43 17.34
C VAL A 78 -17.33 2.03 17.00
N GLU A 79 -17.35 3.16 16.31
CA GLU A 79 -18.52 4.04 16.07
C GLU A 79 -18.87 4.18 14.58
N ILE A 80 -17.91 4.00 13.67
CA ILE A 80 -18.13 4.14 12.22
C ILE A 80 -18.38 2.78 11.54
N ASN A 81 -19.48 2.68 10.81
CA ASN A 81 -19.87 1.56 9.94
C ASN A 81 -20.37 2.16 8.61
N PRO A 82 -19.91 1.74 7.41
CA PRO A 82 -19.29 0.46 7.05
C PRO A 82 -17.84 0.28 7.52
N ALA A 83 -17.41 -0.99 7.59
CA ALA A 83 -16.02 -1.36 7.85
C ALA A 83 -15.11 -0.79 6.75
N GLY A 84 -14.11 0.00 7.15
CA GLY A 84 -13.11 0.55 6.23
C GLY A 84 -12.32 -0.53 5.49
N ILE A 85 -11.75 -0.16 4.33
CA ILE A 85 -10.85 -1.01 3.53
C ILE A 85 -9.62 -1.38 4.36
N VAL A 86 -9.00 -0.38 4.99
CA VAL A 86 -7.85 -0.54 5.90
C VAL A 86 -7.72 0.71 6.78
N ALA A 87 -7.10 0.56 7.95
CA ALA A 87 -6.75 1.69 8.81
C ALA A 87 -5.23 1.88 8.90
N THR A 88 -4.80 3.07 9.27
CA THR A 88 -3.40 3.36 9.62
C THR A 88 -3.37 4.02 10.98
N ALA A 89 -2.67 3.42 11.94
CA ALA A 89 -2.29 4.10 13.18
C ALA A 89 -1.06 4.97 12.92
N PHE A 90 -1.04 6.18 13.46
CA PHE A 90 0.12 7.06 13.35
C PHE A 90 0.27 7.96 14.57
N GLY A 91 1.49 8.46 14.78
CA GLY A 91 1.79 9.34 15.90
C GLY A 91 3.29 9.66 16.01
N GLU A 92 3.62 10.42 17.05
CA GLU A 92 5.01 10.67 17.40
C GLU A 92 5.66 9.36 17.88
N PRO A 93 6.76 8.94 17.24
CA PRO A 93 7.41 7.71 17.65
C PRO A 93 8.20 7.94 18.95
N LYS A 94 8.18 6.93 19.84
CA LYS A 94 9.00 6.93 21.07
C LYS A 94 10.49 6.73 20.80
N GLU A 95 10.83 6.27 19.61
CA GLU A 95 12.18 5.88 19.20
C GLU A 95 12.48 6.41 17.78
N VAL A 96 13.75 6.34 17.38
CA VAL A 96 14.16 6.68 16.01
C VAL A 96 13.56 5.67 15.03
N ILE A 97 12.67 6.14 14.14
CA ILE A 97 11.97 5.29 13.16
C ILE A 97 12.73 5.10 11.83
N ARG A 98 13.86 5.78 11.65
CA ARG A 98 14.70 5.60 10.46
C ARG A 98 15.47 4.30 10.58
N ARG A 99 15.36 3.48 9.53
CA ARG A 99 16.03 2.19 9.41
C ARG A 99 17.03 2.21 8.28
N GLN A 100 18.15 1.55 8.48
CA GLN A 100 19.10 1.16 7.46
C GLN A 100 18.53 0.02 6.61
N ARG A 101 19.00 -0.11 5.37
CA ARG A 101 18.54 -1.15 4.44
C ARG A 101 18.68 -2.58 5.01
N SER A 102 19.72 -2.83 5.82
CA SER A 102 19.99 -4.12 6.48
C SER A 102 18.95 -4.52 7.53
N GLU A 103 18.21 -3.55 8.09
CA GLU A 103 17.19 -3.80 9.12
C GLU A 103 15.86 -4.29 8.51
N PHE A 104 15.69 -4.13 7.19
CA PHE A 104 14.48 -4.58 6.49
C PHE A 104 14.57 -6.08 6.18
N ARG A 105 13.69 -6.87 6.78
CA ARG A 105 13.46 -8.25 6.35
C ARG A 105 12.64 -8.24 5.05
N ARG A 106 13.32 -8.28 3.91
CA ARG A 106 12.70 -8.32 2.57
C ARG A 106 13.15 -9.53 1.79
N LYS A 107 12.38 -9.90 0.75
CA LYS A 107 12.80 -10.97 -0.17
C LYS A 107 14.04 -10.52 -0.94
N PRO A 108 14.85 -11.46 -1.46
CA PRO A 108 15.90 -11.11 -2.40
C PRO A 108 15.34 -10.29 -3.57
N ILE A 109 16.06 -9.26 -4.01
CA ILE A 109 15.60 -8.31 -5.04
C ILE A 109 15.14 -9.03 -6.33
N ALA A 110 15.85 -10.09 -6.73
CA ALA A 110 15.51 -10.92 -7.90
C ALA A 110 14.16 -11.67 -7.77
N LYS A 111 13.57 -11.74 -6.57
CA LYS A 111 12.21 -12.28 -6.34
C LYS A 111 11.14 -11.19 -6.37
N ILE A 112 11.52 -9.93 -6.49
CA ILE A 112 10.65 -8.75 -6.49
C ILE A 112 10.68 -8.05 -7.85
N ILE A 113 11.82 -8.04 -8.55
CA ILE A 113 11.94 -7.41 -9.87
C ILE A 113 12.96 -8.16 -10.76
N ASN A 114 12.85 -8.04 -12.08
CA ASN A 114 13.83 -8.56 -13.05
C ASN A 114 14.96 -7.56 -13.41
N SER A 115 15.05 -6.43 -12.72
CA SER A 115 15.97 -5.32 -12.93
C SER A 115 16.66 -5.00 -11.60
N PRO A 116 17.94 -4.59 -11.58
CA PRO A 116 18.68 -4.37 -10.33
C PRO A 116 18.12 -3.21 -9.49
N ASP A 117 17.46 -2.23 -10.12
CA ASP A 117 16.96 -1.03 -9.48
C ASP A 117 15.44 -1.11 -9.23
N ASP A 118 15.03 -1.24 -7.96
CA ASP A 118 13.61 -1.17 -7.57
C ASP A 118 13.40 -0.36 -6.28
N PRO A 119 12.76 0.82 -6.38
CA PRO A 119 12.41 1.64 -5.22
C PRO A 119 11.31 1.03 -4.33
N SER A 120 10.54 0.06 -4.84
CA SER A 120 9.46 -0.60 -4.09
C SER A 120 9.94 -1.78 -3.22
N HIS A 121 11.22 -2.17 -3.31
CA HIS A 121 11.77 -3.29 -2.54
C HIS A 121 11.55 -3.14 -1.03
N LEU A 122 11.61 -1.90 -0.54
CA LEU A 122 11.43 -1.58 0.88
C LEU A 122 9.98 -1.30 1.28
N ALA A 123 9.05 -1.24 0.31
CA ALA A 123 7.64 -0.98 0.56
C ALA A 123 7.07 -1.96 1.61
N PRO A 124 6.23 -1.51 2.55
CA PRO A 124 5.60 -2.38 3.53
C PRO A 124 4.53 -3.28 2.88
N SER A 125 4.22 -4.40 3.53
CA SER A 125 3.03 -5.21 3.25
C SER A 125 2.54 -5.88 4.52
N GLY A 126 1.23 -6.10 4.64
CA GLY A 126 0.65 -6.77 5.80
C GLY A 126 1.15 -8.21 5.92
N LEU A 127 1.70 -8.59 7.09
CA LEU A 127 2.41 -9.86 7.31
C LEU A 127 3.70 -10.04 6.47
N ASN A 128 4.15 -8.97 5.80
CA ASN A 128 5.37 -8.91 4.98
C ASN A 128 5.52 -9.96 3.83
N PRO A 129 4.45 -10.43 3.15
CA PRO A 129 4.60 -11.36 2.06
C PRO A 129 5.26 -10.70 0.83
N GLN A 130 5.17 -9.38 0.65
CA GLN A 130 5.55 -8.66 -0.58
C GLN A 130 4.90 -9.30 -1.82
N PRO A 131 3.57 -9.19 -2.00
CA PRO A 131 2.82 -9.93 -3.02
C PRO A 131 2.93 -9.34 -4.44
N TRP A 132 3.94 -8.52 -4.70
CA TRP A 132 4.25 -7.99 -6.02
C TRP A 132 5.46 -8.69 -6.63
N TYR A 133 5.51 -8.66 -7.96
CA TYR A 133 6.70 -8.77 -8.77
C TYR A 133 6.63 -7.67 -9.83
N TRP A 134 7.77 -7.13 -10.22
CA TRP A 134 7.91 -6.15 -11.28
C TRP A 134 8.65 -6.77 -12.44
N GLU A 135 8.06 -6.68 -13.62
CA GLU A 135 8.66 -7.18 -14.85
C GLU A 135 8.84 -5.99 -15.78
N LYS A 136 10.07 -5.45 -15.77
CA LYS A 136 10.51 -4.41 -16.69
C LYS A 136 10.82 -5.07 -18.03
N THR A 137 10.17 -4.59 -19.07
CA THR A 137 10.44 -4.93 -20.46
C THR A 137 10.96 -3.68 -21.17
N ASP A 138 11.31 -3.79 -22.44
CA ASP A 138 11.85 -2.66 -23.20
C ASP A 138 10.85 -1.50 -23.34
N ASP A 139 9.54 -1.79 -23.36
CA ASP A 139 8.49 -0.80 -23.65
C ASP A 139 7.54 -0.52 -22.49
N ARG A 140 7.49 -1.37 -21.46
CA ARG A 140 6.56 -1.23 -20.34
C ARG A 140 7.05 -1.89 -19.05
N LEU A 141 6.45 -1.47 -17.95
CA LEU A 141 6.58 -2.12 -16.65
C LEU A 141 5.31 -2.90 -16.36
N LEU A 142 5.42 -4.21 -16.12
CA LEU A 142 4.29 -5.03 -15.70
C LEU A 142 4.34 -5.25 -14.19
N LEU A 143 3.15 -5.29 -13.57
CA LEU A 143 2.98 -5.64 -12.16
C LEU A 143 2.23 -6.97 -12.02
N PRO A 144 2.92 -8.12 -12.03
CA PRO A 144 2.31 -9.37 -11.58
C PRO A 144 2.02 -9.39 -10.07
N LYS A 145 0.77 -9.69 -9.71
CA LYS A 145 0.34 -10.02 -8.33
C LYS A 145 0.60 -11.48 -8.02
N ARG A 146 1.29 -11.77 -6.93
CA ARG A 146 1.48 -13.13 -6.45
C ARG A 146 0.19 -13.69 -5.86
N LEU A 147 -0.16 -14.90 -6.28
CA LEU A 147 -1.24 -15.67 -5.70
C LEU A 147 -0.76 -16.25 -4.36
N LEU A 148 -1.42 -15.85 -3.27
CA LEU A 148 -1.12 -16.39 -1.95
C LEU A 148 -1.54 -17.87 -1.90
N LYS A 149 -0.71 -18.69 -1.24
CA LYS A 149 -1.00 -20.11 -1.03
C LYS A 149 -1.98 -20.28 0.13
N LEU A 150 -2.70 -21.40 0.14
CA LEU A 150 -3.48 -21.83 1.30
C LEU A 150 -2.56 -22.09 2.51
N PRO A 151 -3.01 -21.81 3.74
CA PRO A 151 -4.31 -21.23 4.10
C PRO A 151 -4.35 -19.69 4.06
N ILE A 152 -3.21 -19.02 3.83
CA ILE A 152 -3.08 -17.55 3.93
C ILE A 152 -4.08 -16.83 3.01
N SER A 153 -4.30 -17.32 1.79
CA SER A 153 -5.26 -16.73 0.84
C SER A 153 -6.71 -16.72 1.32
N LEU A 154 -7.10 -17.58 2.27
CA LEU A 154 -8.44 -17.60 2.84
C LEU A 154 -8.67 -16.39 3.75
N PHE A 155 -7.67 -16.03 4.55
CA PHE A 155 -7.80 -15.03 5.61
C PHE A 155 -7.25 -13.65 5.21
N TYR A 156 -6.24 -13.60 4.34
CA TYR A 156 -5.60 -12.34 3.98
C TYR A 156 -6.29 -11.65 2.81
N LYS A 157 -6.93 -10.50 3.07
CA LYS A 157 -7.71 -9.73 2.09
C LYS A 157 -7.07 -8.42 1.63
N LEU A 158 -5.92 -8.06 2.19
CA LEU A 158 -5.24 -6.79 1.91
C LEU A 158 -4.23 -6.84 0.75
N THR A 159 -4.21 -7.92 -0.03
CA THR A 159 -3.21 -8.06 -1.11
C THR A 159 -3.26 -6.91 -2.12
N GLU A 160 -4.43 -6.38 -2.44
CA GLU A 160 -4.53 -5.26 -3.39
C GLU A 160 -4.11 -3.92 -2.75
N VAL A 161 -4.35 -3.75 -1.44
CA VAL A 161 -3.78 -2.63 -0.66
C VAL A 161 -2.25 -2.69 -0.70
N ASP A 162 -1.66 -3.87 -0.47
CA ASP A 162 -0.20 -4.05 -0.55
C ASP A 162 0.37 -3.69 -1.93
N LEU A 163 -0.35 -3.99 -3.02
CA LEU A 163 0.05 -3.60 -4.36
C LEU A 163 -0.02 -2.09 -4.56
N GLY A 164 -1.06 -1.44 -4.02
CA GLY A 164 -1.19 0.02 -4.01
C GLY A 164 -0.01 0.69 -3.30
N ILE A 165 0.38 0.16 -2.13
CA ILE A 165 1.54 0.62 -1.38
C ILE A 165 2.83 0.50 -2.23
N ALA A 166 3.07 -0.66 -2.84
CA ALA A 166 4.23 -0.87 -3.70
C ALA A 166 4.23 0.06 -4.93
N LEU A 167 3.06 0.27 -5.55
CA LEU A 167 2.86 1.23 -6.65
C LEU A 167 3.20 2.66 -6.21
N CYS A 168 2.83 3.07 -4.99
CA CYS A 168 3.15 4.41 -4.48
C CYS A 168 4.65 4.62 -4.35
N HIS A 169 5.37 3.66 -3.75
CA HIS A 169 6.83 3.71 -3.68
C HIS A 169 7.47 3.78 -5.08
N TYR A 170 6.96 2.99 -6.02
CA TYR A 170 7.47 3.01 -7.39
C TYR A 170 7.18 4.36 -8.07
N ALA A 171 5.94 4.83 -8.01
CA ALA A 171 5.50 6.06 -8.66
C ALA A 171 6.23 7.30 -8.12
N LEU A 172 6.41 7.42 -6.81
CA LEU A 172 7.14 8.55 -6.21
C LEU A 172 8.60 8.56 -6.62
N ALA A 173 9.26 7.40 -6.61
CA ALA A 173 10.64 7.30 -7.06
C ALA A 173 10.78 7.53 -8.57
N TYR A 174 9.85 7.01 -9.38
CA TYR A 174 9.85 7.22 -10.82
C TYR A 174 9.61 8.70 -11.19
N SER A 175 8.60 9.33 -10.57
CA SER A 175 8.24 10.74 -10.83
C SER A 175 9.31 11.72 -10.36
N HIS A 176 10.20 11.32 -9.45
CA HIS A 176 11.38 12.10 -9.09
C HIS A 176 12.39 12.21 -10.24
N PHE A 177 12.44 11.23 -11.15
CA PHE A 177 13.43 11.18 -12.24
C PHE A 177 12.81 11.32 -13.64
N TYR A 178 11.51 11.07 -13.81
CA TYR A 178 10.85 10.93 -15.10
C TYR A 178 9.43 11.53 -15.13
N ASN A 179 8.78 11.40 -16.30
CA ASN A 179 7.40 11.77 -16.59
C ASN A 179 6.36 11.15 -15.61
N PRO A 180 5.12 11.67 -15.59
CA PRO A 180 4.07 11.18 -14.69
C PRO A 180 3.84 9.66 -14.86
N PHE A 181 3.86 8.96 -13.73
CA PHE A 181 3.55 7.53 -13.66
C PHE A 181 2.06 7.28 -13.95
N ILE A 182 1.74 6.46 -14.95
CA ILE A 182 0.38 6.08 -15.30
C ILE A 182 0.24 4.56 -15.13
N PHE A 183 -0.67 4.14 -14.27
CA PHE A 183 -0.98 2.72 -14.07
C PHE A 183 -2.33 2.36 -14.69
N LYS A 184 -2.37 1.23 -15.40
CA LYS A 184 -3.59 0.65 -15.95
C LYS A 184 -3.78 -0.75 -15.39
N ARG A 185 -4.86 -0.92 -14.62
CA ARG A 185 -5.26 -2.23 -14.12
C ARG A 185 -5.53 -3.19 -15.27
N HIS A 186 -5.05 -4.41 -15.12
CA HIS A 186 -5.25 -5.52 -16.02
C HIS A 186 -5.74 -6.76 -15.25
N GLY A 187 -6.10 -7.83 -15.97
CA GLY A 187 -6.65 -9.05 -15.34
C GLY A 187 -6.29 -10.34 -16.06
N ALA A 188 -5.26 -10.37 -16.90
CA ALA A 188 -4.84 -11.57 -17.62
C ALA A 188 -3.91 -12.47 -16.79
N LYS A 189 -3.64 -13.66 -17.35
CA LYS A 189 -2.61 -14.57 -16.86
C LYS A 189 -1.25 -13.90 -16.97
N SER A 190 -0.41 -14.07 -15.95
CA SER A 190 1.02 -13.73 -16.03
C SER A 190 1.78 -14.90 -16.66
N SER A 191 2.89 -14.60 -17.32
CA SER A 191 3.91 -15.57 -17.75
C SER A 191 4.53 -16.33 -16.55
N ASN A 192 4.49 -15.73 -15.36
CA ASN A 192 5.15 -16.24 -14.17
C ASN A 192 4.22 -17.15 -13.35
N LYS A 193 4.60 -18.42 -13.17
CA LYS A 193 3.80 -19.40 -12.42
C LYS A 193 3.55 -18.92 -10.99
N GLY A 194 2.28 -18.96 -10.56
CA GLY A 194 1.87 -18.46 -9.24
C GLY A 194 1.63 -16.95 -9.18
N PHE A 195 1.61 -16.27 -10.32
CA PHE A 195 1.24 -14.86 -10.44
C PHE A 195 0.07 -14.66 -11.41
N GLN A 196 -0.61 -13.53 -11.25
CA GLN A 196 -1.62 -13.01 -12.17
C GLN A 196 -1.22 -11.57 -12.54
N LEU A 197 -1.32 -11.20 -13.82
CA LEU A 197 -0.99 -9.83 -14.23
C LEU A 197 -2.03 -8.87 -13.63
N PHE A 198 -1.57 -7.97 -12.76
CA PHE A 198 -2.42 -6.99 -12.07
C PHE A 198 -2.55 -5.69 -12.85
N GLY A 199 -1.51 -5.29 -13.57
CA GLY A 199 -1.54 -4.10 -14.41
C GLY A 199 -0.19 -3.79 -15.05
N ARG A 200 -0.14 -2.65 -15.73
CA ARG A 200 1.03 -2.12 -16.43
C ARG A 200 1.00 -0.60 -16.47
#